data_AF-A0A235J5X8-F1
#
_entry.id   AF-A0A235J5X8-F1
#
_cell.length_a   1.000
_cell.length_b   1.000
_cell.length_c   1.000
_cell.angle_alpha   90.00
_cell.angle_beta   90.00
_cell.angle_gamma   90.00
#
_symmetry.space_group_name_H-M   'P 1'
#
loop_
_entity.id
_entity.type
_entity.pdbx_description
1 polymer ?
#
loop_
_entity_poly.entity_id
_entity_poly.type
_entity_poly.pdbx_seq_one_letter_code
_entity_poly.pdbx_strand_id
1 'polypeptide(L)'
;MAWQTISAIQVTNTWQFTAPIEGNLFRLKHSLLGTAHGFLSGWVCQATFINEQVEIYQPQKIYPRNELVILEFISPACFSERRIGVKKRQSREINNLVWIVEVDIWNNES
;
A
#
# COMPACT_ATOMS: atom_id res chain seq x y z
N MET A 1 21.43 -7.67 -2.73
CA MET A 1 20.11 -7.50 -2.09
C MET A 1 19.86 -6.01 -1.89
N ALA A 2 18.78 -5.48 -2.44
CA ALA A 2 18.46 -4.07 -2.37
C ALA A 2 16.95 -3.87 -2.34
N TRP A 3 16.54 -2.76 -1.73
CA TRP A 3 15.17 -2.27 -1.84
C TRP A 3 14.95 -1.71 -3.25
N GLN A 4 13.91 -2.16 -3.93
CA GLN A 4 13.48 -1.62 -5.21
C GLN A 4 12.11 -0.97 -5.05
N THR A 5 11.99 0.29 -5.47
CA THR A 5 10.69 0.96 -5.58
C THR A 5 9.91 0.36 -6.75
N ILE A 6 8.75 -0.20 -6.46
CA ILE A 6 7.87 -0.86 -7.44
C ILE A 6 6.67 -0.01 -7.82
N SER A 7 6.28 0.94 -6.98
CA SER A 7 5.14 1.80 -7.24
C SER A 7 5.14 3.05 -6.35
N ALA A 8 4.52 4.12 -6.84
CA ALA A 8 4.16 5.29 -6.06
C ALA A 8 2.65 5.53 -6.27
N ILE A 9 1.86 5.31 -5.22
CA ILE A 9 0.41 5.29 -5.30
C ILE A 9 -0.17 6.48 -4.55
N GLN A 10 -0.90 7.34 -5.25
CA GLN A 10 -1.71 8.36 -4.58
C GLN A 10 -2.87 7.69 -3.84
N VAL A 11 -2.97 7.95 -2.53
CA VAL A 11 -3.96 7.33 -1.66
C VAL A 11 -5.31 8.02 -1.85
N THR A 12 -6.28 7.29 -2.41
CA THR A 12 -7.64 7.80 -2.71
C THR A 12 -8.72 7.04 -1.93
N ASN A 13 -9.99 7.45 -2.07
CA ASN A 13 -11.11 6.77 -1.41
C ASN A 13 -11.48 5.42 -2.03
N THR A 14 -10.81 5.00 -3.10
CA THR A 14 -10.93 3.67 -3.72
C THR A 14 -9.63 2.91 -3.55
N TRP A 15 -9.67 1.59 -3.69
CA TRP A 15 -8.43 0.81 -3.70
C TRP A 15 -7.62 1.12 -4.96
N GLN A 16 -6.32 1.28 -4.78
CA GLN A 16 -5.33 1.43 -5.82
C GLN A 16 -4.28 0.33 -5.60
N PHE A 17 -3.84 -0.33 -6.67
CA PHE A 17 -3.01 -1.53 -6.58
C PHE A 17 -1.73 -1.37 -7.39
N THR A 18 -0.67 -2.06 -6.96
CA THR A 18 0.56 -2.22 -7.73
C THR A 18 0.33 -3.14 -8.95
N ALA A 19 1.32 -3.19 -9.84
CA ALA A 19 1.52 -4.36 -10.72
C ALA A 19 1.72 -5.65 -9.88
N PRO A 20 1.62 -6.85 -10.47
CA PRO A 20 1.98 -8.09 -9.79
C PRO A 20 3.41 -8.05 -9.25
N ILE A 21 3.64 -8.66 -8.09
CA ILE A 21 4.90 -8.58 -7.35
C ILE A 21 5.30 -9.89 -6.66
N GLU A 22 6.60 -10.10 -6.50
CA GLU A 22 7.21 -11.27 -5.85
C GLU A 22 8.09 -10.86 -4.66
N GLY A 23 8.07 -11.60 -3.54
CA GLY A 23 8.82 -11.27 -2.31
C GLY A 23 7.94 -10.80 -1.15
N ASN A 24 8.32 -11.11 0.10
CA ASN A 24 7.40 -10.97 1.25
C ASN A 24 7.65 -9.75 2.14
N LEU A 25 8.74 -9.02 1.88
CA LEU A 25 9.16 -7.90 2.69
C LEU A 25 8.98 -6.59 1.93
N PHE A 26 8.21 -5.69 2.53
CA PHE A 26 7.79 -4.44 1.93
C PHE A 26 8.20 -3.27 2.81
N ARG A 27 8.56 -2.16 2.17
CA ARG A 27 8.81 -0.90 2.85
C ARG A 27 7.92 0.16 2.22
N LEU A 28 7.11 0.80 3.05
CA LEU A 28 6.26 1.92 2.67
C LEU A 28 6.96 3.23 3.02
N LYS A 29 7.02 4.14 2.05
CA LYS A 29 7.41 5.53 2.29
C LYS A 29 6.22 6.43 1.99
N HIS A 30 6.00 7.41 2.86
CA HIS A 30 4.88 8.32 2.73
C HIS A 30 5.42 9.68 2.29
N SER A 31 4.84 10.23 1.22
CA SER A 31 5.08 11.60 0.78
C SER A 31 3.79 12.40 0.93
N LEU A 32 3.88 13.54 1.60
CA LEU A 32 2.75 14.36 2.03
C LEU A 32 2.91 15.76 1.44
N LEU A 33 1.97 16.17 0.59
CA LEU A 33 1.89 17.53 0.07
C LEU A 33 0.62 18.18 0.63
N GLY A 34 0.82 19.22 1.45
CA GLY A 34 -0.24 19.90 2.18
C GLY A 34 -0.35 19.44 3.63
N THR A 35 -1.39 19.94 4.32
CA THR A 35 -1.57 19.70 5.76
C THR A 35 -2.68 18.67 5.97
N ALA A 36 -2.40 17.64 6.77
CA ALA A 36 -3.41 16.70 7.22
C ALA A 36 -4.20 17.33 8.39
N HIS A 37 -5.51 17.49 8.23
CA HIS A 37 -6.40 17.80 9.35
C HIS A 37 -7.07 16.51 9.88
N GLY A 38 -7.27 16.44 11.21
CA GLY A 38 -7.98 15.33 11.85
C GLY A 38 -7.22 14.00 11.90
N PHE A 39 -7.95 12.91 12.19
CA PHE A 39 -7.42 11.54 12.30
C PHE A 39 -7.37 10.83 10.94
N LEU A 40 -6.73 11.44 9.95
CA LEU A 40 -6.60 10.85 8.63
C LEU A 40 -5.83 9.53 8.71
N SER A 41 -6.39 8.49 8.10
CA SER A 41 -5.80 7.16 8.04
C SER A 41 -6.17 6.47 6.73
N GLY A 42 -5.44 5.41 6.42
CA GLY A 42 -5.67 4.56 5.28
C GLY A 42 -5.46 3.10 5.65
N TRP A 43 -5.50 2.27 4.63
CA TRP A 43 -5.28 0.84 4.69
C TRP A 43 -4.26 0.47 3.63
N VAL A 44 -3.39 -0.48 3.97
CA VAL A 44 -2.55 -1.22 3.05
C VAL A 44 -2.88 -2.69 3.18
N CYS A 45 -2.83 -3.45 2.11
CA CYS A 45 -3.16 -4.88 2.12
C CYS A 45 -2.40 -5.63 1.05
N GLN A 46 -2.47 -6.96 1.13
CA GLN A 46 -2.21 -7.82 -0.02
C GLN A 46 -3.51 -8.02 -0.79
N ALA A 47 -3.43 -8.19 -2.10
CA ALA A 47 -4.59 -8.50 -2.94
C ALA A 47 -4.24 -9.43 -4.09
N THR A 48 -5.24 -10.13 -4.59
CA THR A 48 -5.20 -10.92 -5.83
C THR A 48 -6.47 -10.64 -6.65
N PHE A 49 -6.40 -10.88 -7.95
CA PHE A 49 -7.50 -10.70 -8.89
C PHE A 49 -7.89 -12.06 -9.45
N ILE A 50 -9.10 -12.53 -9.12
CA ILE A 50 -9.64 -13.82 -9.55
C ILE A 50 -10.95 -13.55 -10.29
N ASN A 51 -11.02 -13.90 -11.57
CA ASN A 51 -12.22 -13.68 -12.40
C ASN A 51 -12.77 -12.25 -12.30
N GLU A 52 -11.88 -11.25 -12.44
CA GLU A 52 -12.19 -9.81 -12.31
C GLU A 52 -12.63 -9.34 -10.91
N GLN A 53 -12.72 -10.25 -9.93
CA GLN A 53 -12.98 -9.90 -8.54
C GLN A 53 -11.68 -9.67 -7.78
N VAL A 54 -11.67 -8.64 -6.94
CA VAL A 54 -10.55 -8.32 -6.08
C VAL A 54 -10.77 -8.95 -4.71
N GLU A 55 -9.85 -9.80 -4.30
CA GLU A 55 -9.81 -10.31 -2.93
C GLU A 55 -8.71 -9.60 -2.13
N ILE A 56 -9.04 -9.19 -0.90
CA ILE A 56 -8.16 -8.41 -0.03
C ILE A 56 -7.80 -9.23 1.20
N TYR A 57 -6.50 -9.26 1.52
CA TYR A 57 -5.94 -10.03 2.62
C TYR A 57 -5.04 -9.17 3.50
N GLN A 58 -5.07 -9.47 4.80
CA GLN A 58 -4.27 -8.81 5.84
C GLN A 58 -4.29 -7.26 5.74
N PRO A 59 -5.46 -6.61 5.73
CA PRO A 59 -5.51 -5.16 5.73
C PRO A 59 -4.91 -4.61 7.02
N GLN A 60 -3.90 -3.76 6.88
CA GLN A 60 -3.24 -3.07 7.97
C GLN A 60 -3.47 -1.57 7.86
N LYS A 61 -3.64 -0.92 9.01
CA LYS A 61 -3.91 0.51 9.05
C LYS A 61 -2.61 1.28 8.88
N ILE A 62 -2.63 2.29 8.03
CA ILE A 62 -1.52 3.22 7.79
C ILE A 62 -1.95 4.66 8.05
N TYR A 63 -0.97 5.51 8.33
CA TYR A 63 -1.20 6.92 8.61
C TYR A 63 -0.29 7.78 7.73
N PRO A 64 -0.74 8.98 7.32
CA PRO A 64 0.09 9.92 6.59
C PRO A 64 1.13 10.53 7.54
N ARG A 65 2.26 9.87 7.72
CA ARG A 65 3.38 10.32 8.57
C ARG A 65 4.67 10.19 7.79
N ASN A 66 5.62 11.10 8.00
CA ASN A 66 6.96 11.03 7.39
C ASN A 66 7.84 9.97 8.10
N GLU A 67 7.31 8.75 8.25
CA GLU A 67 7.96 7.61 8.86
C GLU A 67 8.04 6.48 7.83
N LEU A 68 9.12 5.71 7.91
CA LEU A 68 9.26 4.48 7.13
C LEU A 68 8.54 3.35 7.86
N VAL A 69 7.67 2.65 7.16
CA VAL A 69 6.96 1.48 7.69
C VAL A 69 7.45 0.24 6.97
N ILE A 70 8.00 -0.72 7.71
CA ILE A 70 8.37 -2.02 7.16
C ILE A 70 7.27 -3.02 7.51
N LEU A 71 6.75 -3.68 6.48
CA LEU A 71 5.69 -4.66 6.59
C LEU A 71 6.17 -5.98 6.01
N GLU A 72 5.91 -7.05 6.76
CA GLU A 72 6.07 -8.41 6.25
C GLU A 72 4.70 -8.98 5.93
N PHE A 73 4.55 -9.42 4.69
CA PHE A 73 3.32 -9.91 4.12
C PHE A 73 3.59 -11.29 3.52
N ILE A 74 3.22 -12.33 4.26
CA ILE A 74 3.30 -13.71 3.79
C ILE A 74 2.23 -13.90 2.72
N SER A 75 2.65 -14.21 1.49
CA SER A 75 1.72 -14.48 0.39
C SER A 75 0.85 -15.71 0.72
N PRO A 76 -0.48 -15.62 0.72
CA PRO A 76 -1.34 -16.79 0.78
C PRO A 76 -1.10 -17.71 -0.42
N ALA A 77 -1.24 -19.03 -0.22
CA ALA A 77 -1.01 -20.02 -1.27
C ALA A 77 -1.99 -19.90 -2.46
N CYS A 78 -3.14 -19.24 -2.27
CA CYS A 78 -4.16 -19.03 -3.30
C CYS A 78 -3.84 -17.87 -4.26
N PHE A 79 -2.72 -17.18 -4.10
CA PHE A 79 -2.40 -16.01 -4.92
C PHE A 79 -1.66 -16.43 -6.18
N SER A 80 -2.32 -16.30 -7.33
CA SER A 80 -1.69 -16.41 -8.65
C SER A 80 -0.92 -15.14 -9.02
N GLU A 81 -1.47 -13.96 -8.68
CA GLU A 81 -0.84 -12.66 -8.89
C GLU A 81 -1.00 -11.77 -7.67
N ARG A 82 0.00 -11.76 -6.78
CA ARG A 82 -0.03 -10.89 -5.61
C ARG A 82 0.20 -9.43 -6.00
N ARG A 83 -0.57 -8.53 -5.39
CA ARG A 83 -0.44 -7.08 -5.49
C ARG A 83 -0.51 -6.45 -4.11
N ILE A 84 0.06 -5.26 -3.96
CA ILE A 84 -0.15 -4.42 -2.78
C ILE A 84 -1.24 -3.41 -3.09
N GLY A 85 -2.26 -3.36 -2.24
CA GLY A 85 -3.34 -2.38 -2.31
C GLY A 85 -3.14 -1.29 -1.28
N VAL A 86 -3.46 -0.04 -1.63
CA VAL A 86 -3.59 1.07 -0.68
C VAL A 86 -4.91 1.80 -0.88
N LYS A 87 -5.48 2.30 0.20
CA LYS A 87 -6.76 3.04 0.19
C LYS A 87 -6.85 4.00 1.37
N LYS A 88 -7.43 5.18 1.16
CA LYS A 88 -7.83 6.12 2.21
C LYS A 88 -9.04 5.58 2.97
N ARG A 89 -9.02 5.64 4.30
CA ARG A 89 -10.23 5.44 5.10
C ARG A 89 -11.15 6.63 4.81
N GLN A 90 -12.39 6.33 4.40
CA GLN A 90 -13.37 7.37 4.08
C GLN A 90 -13.44 8.37 5.24
N SER A 91 -13.12 9.63 4.94
CA SER A 91 -13.25 10.75 5.87
C SER A 91 -14.28 11.71 5.31
N ARG A 92 -15.14 12.23 6.18
CA ARG A 92 -16.12 13.27 5.83
C ARG A 92 -15.48 14.66 5.72
N GLU A 93 -14.22 14.80 6.14
CA GLU A 93 -13.51 16.08 6.16
C GLU A 93 -12.88 16.39 4.80
N ILE A 94 -13.08 17.64 4.36
CA ILE A 94 -12.34 18.22 3.23
C ILE A 94 -10.89 18.35 3.68
N ASN A 95 -10.00 17.54 3.10
CA ASN A 95 -8.58 17.52 3.41
C ASN A 95 -7.83 17.80 2.11
N ASN A 96 -7.07 18.88 2.05
CA ASN A 96 -6.26 19.26 0.88
C ASN A 96 -4.93 18.47 0.81
N LEU A 97 -4.78 17.45 1.64
CA LEU A 97 -3.61 16.61 1.66
C LEU A 97 -3.58 15.68 0.44
N VAL A 98 -2.55 15.84 -0.39
CA VAL A 98 -2.14 14.80 -1.33
C VAL A 98 -1.20 13.86 -0.58
N TRP A 99 -1.63 12.62 -0.41
CA TRP A 99 -0.87 11.58 0.25
C TRP A 99 -0.47 10.53 -0.78
N ILE A 100 0.83 10.33 -0.96
CA ILE A 100 1.42 9.31 -1.82
C ILE A 100 2.10 8.27 -0.94
N VAL A 101 1.89 6.99 -1.24
CA VAL A 101 2.60 5.86 -0.64
C VAL A 101 3.48 5.23 -1.72
N GLU A 102 4.79 5.36 -1.54
CA GLU A 102 5.77 4.60 -2.29
C GLU A 102 5.88 3.21 -1.66
N VAL A 103 5.81 2.18 -2.51
CA VAL A 103 5.97 0.79 -2.12
C VAL A 103 7.31 0.33 -2.65
N ASP A 104 8.19 -0.07 -1.74
CA ASP A 104 9.41 -0.78 -2.07
C ASP A 104 9.26 -2.26 -1.71
N ILE A 105 9.96 -3.10 -2.46
CA ILE A 105 10.08 -4.52 -2.20
C ILE A 105 11.55 -4.89 -1.98
N TRP A 106 11.81 -5.83 -1.09
CA TRP A 106 13.15 -6.37 -0.90
C TRP A 106 13.40 -7.49 -1.91
N ASN A 107 14.29 -7.25 -2.87
CA ASN A 107 14.68 -8.28 -3.82
C ASN A 107 15.64 -9.27 -3.14
N ASN A 108 15.17 -10.51 -3.02
CA ASN A 108 15.95 -11.65 -2.52
C ASN A 108 16.79 -12.32 -3.62
N GLU A 109 16.90 -11.75 -4.82
CA GLU A 109 17.74 -12.35 -5.87
C GLU A 109 19.21 -12.46 -5.44
N SER A 110 19.62 -13.72 -5.31
CA SER A 110 20.94 -14.28 -5.55
C SER A 110 20.73 -15.59 -6.32
#